data_AF-A0A6P1EN81-F1
#
_entry.id   AF-A0A6P1EN81-F1
#
_cell.length_a   1.000
_cell.length_b   1.000
_cell.length_c   1.000
_cell.angle_alpha   90.00
_cell.angle_beta   90.00
_cell.angle_gamma   90.00
#
_symmetry.space_group_name_H-M   'P 1'
#
loop_
_entity.id
_entity.type
_entity.pdbx_description
1 polymer ?
#
loop_
_entity_poly.entity_id
_entity_poly.type
_entity_poly.pdbx_seq_one_letter_code
_entity_poly.pdbx_strand_id
1 'polypeptide(L)' 'MTPLDKAIRRELQVGDDTYTLTIDPSGLKLVLKGRRKGVELQWRELVNGDAALAAALQASLGAR' A
#
# COMPACT_ATOMS: atom_id res chain seq x y z
N MET A 1 -18.15 14.97 -3.05
CA MET A 1 -16.98 14.08 -2.96
C MET A 1 -15.76 14.89 -3.40
N THR A 2 -14.67 14.90 -2.64
CA THR A 2 -13.46 15.62 -3.03
C THR A 2 -12.59 14.70 -3.88
N PRO A 3 -12.29 15.04 -5.15
CA PRO A 3 -11.45 14.21 -6.00
C PRO A 3 -10.03 14.11 -5.43
N LEU A 4 -9.42 12.93 -5.60
CA LEU A 4 -8.00 12.74 -5.33
C LEU A 4 -7.21 13.07 -6.59
N ASP A 5 -6.93 14.35 -6.80
CA ASP A 5 -6.20 14.81 -7.99
C ASP A 5 -4.68 14.89 -7.76
N LYS A 6 -4.26 14.89 -6.49
CA LYS A 6 -2.86 15.04 -6.07
C LYS A 6 -2.53 14.03 -5.00
N ALA A 7 -1.24 13.68 -4.90
CA ALA A 7 -0.75 12.81 -3.85
C ALA A 7 -1.03 13.41 -2.46
N ILE A 8 -1.58 12.59 -1.56
CA ILE A 8 -1.80 12.91 -0.16
C ILE A 8 -0.92 11.98 0.67
N ARG A 9 -0.23 12.55 1.66
CA ARG A 9 0.61 11.81 2.60
C ARG A 9 0.01 11.82 4.00
N ARG A 10 -0.02 10.66 4.65
CA ARG A 10 -0.49 10.47 6.03
C ARG A 10 0.46 9.57 6.80
N GLU A 11 0.60 9.85 8.09
CA GLU A 11 1.16 8.89 9.02
C GLU A 11 0.05 7.90 9.40
N LEU A 12 0.39 6.62 9.44
CA LEU A 12 -0.54 5.53 9.75
C LEU A 12 0.14 4.54 10.69
N GLN A 13 -0.50 4.22 11.80
CA GLN A 13 -0.05 3.18 12.71
C GLN A 13 -0.71 1.84 12.34
N VAL A 14 0.08 0.79 12.20
CA VAL A 14 -0.38 -0.56 11.91
C VAL A 14 0.34 -1.52 12.87
N GLY A 15 -0.39 -2.01 13.88
CA GLY A 15 0.22 -2.71 15.00
C GLY A 15 1.17 -1.79 15.77
N ASP A 16 2.38 -2.28 16.04
CA ASP A 16 3.43 -1.53 16.74
C ASP A 16 4.26 -0.63 15.80
N ASP A 17 4.07 -0.76 14.49
CA ASP A 17 4.85 -0.07 13.48
C ASP A 17 4.15 1.20 12.95
N THR A 18 4.95 2.24 12.70
CA THR A 18 4.48 3.49 12.09
C THR A 18 4.89 3.55 10.62
N TYR A 19 3.92 3.81 9.75
CA TYR A 19 4.10 3.92 8.32
C TYR A 19 3.78 5.33 7.81
N THR A 20 4.40 5.68 6.69
CA THR A 20 3.96 6.76 5.81
C THR A 20 3.13 6.15 4.69
N LEU A 21 1.85 6.47 4.68
CA LEU A 21 0.93 6.17 3.60
C LEU A 21 0.92 7.34 2.60
N THR A 22 1.19 7.05 1.34
CA THR A 22 0.97 7.97 0.22
C THR A 22 -0.15 7.42 -0.64
N ILE A 23 -1.15 8.24 -0.94
CA ILE A 23 -2.29 7.90 -1.77
C ILE A 23 -2.33 8.88 -2.93
N ASP A 24 -2.46 8.40 -4.16
CA ASP A 24 -2.57 9.22 -5.36
C ASP A 24 -3.60 8.62 -6.35
N PRO A 25 -3.90 9.28 -7.49
CA PRO A 25 -4.91 8.77 -8.42
C PRO A 25 -4.61 7.37 -9.01
N SER A 26 -3.38 6.89 -8.93
CA SER A 26 -2.96 5.58 -9.48
C SER A 26 -3.02 4.45 -8.45
N GLY A 27 -2.76 4.77 -7.18
CA GLY A 27 -2.69 3.75 -6.13
C GLY A 27 -2.31 4.27 -4.75
N LEU A 28 -1.83 3.34 -3.93
CA LEU A 28 -1.24 3.62 -2.63
C LEU A 28 0.18 3.09 -2.52
N LYS A 29 0.96 3.73 -1.64
CA LYS A 29 2.28 3.30 -1.22
C LYS A 29 2.39 3.39 0.29
N LEU A 30 2.81 2.29 0.92
CA LEU A 30 3.01 2.20 2.36
C LEU A 30 4.50 1.97 2.64
N VAL A 31 5.15 2.91 3.33
CA VAL A 31 6.58 2.85 3.66
C VAL A 31 6.76 2.91 5.18
N LEU A 32 7.49 1.96 5.77
CA LEU A 32 7.81 2.02 7.20
C LEU A 32 8.59 3.30 7.50
N LYS A 33 8.24 4.00 8.59
CA LYS A 33 8.89 5.25 8.98
C LYS A 33 10.41 5.03 9.15
N GLY A 34 11.21 5.93 8.58
CA GLY A 34 12.67 5.78 8.54
C GLY A 34 13.22 4.81 7.48
N ARG A 35 12.35 4.17 6.67
CA ARG A 35 12.75 3.33 5.54
C ARG A 35 12.41 3.99 4.21
N ARG A 36 13.04 3.48 3.14
CA ARG A 36 12.79 3.92 1.74
C ARG A 36 12.06 2.88 0.89
N LYS A 37 12.19 1.60 1.25
CA LYS A 37 11.47 0.49 0.61
C LYS A 37 10.11 0.33 1.30
N GLY A 38 9.08 0.06 0.50
CA GLY A 38 7.70 -0.10 0.97
C GLY A 38 6.89 -0.93 -0.01
N VAL A 39 5.62 -1.11 0.30
CA VAL A 39 4.65 -1.82 -0.54
C VAL A 39 3.89 -0.81 -1.38
N GLU A 40 3.70 -1.11 -2.66
CA GLU A 40 2.89 -0.32 -3.59
C GLU A 40 1.73 -1.17 -4.10
N LEU A 41 0.57 -0.54 -4.30
CA LEU A 41 -0.63 -1.20 -4.79
C LEU A 41 -1.43 -0.27 -5.70
N GLN A 42 -1.72 -0.70 -6.93
CA GLN A 42 -2.56 0.09 -7.83
C GLN A 42 -4.05 -0.13 -7.55
N TRP A 43 -4.87 0.89 -7.79
CA TRP A 43 -6.33 0.77 -7.62
C TRP A 43 -6.93 -0.31 -8.50
N ARG A 44 -6.44 -0.47 -9.74
CA ARG A 44 -6.92 -1.48 -10.68
C ARG A 44 -6.70 -2.89 -10.13
N GLU A 45 -5.52 -3.14 -9.58
CA GLU A 45 -5.18 -4.44 -9.00
C GLU A 45 -6.01 -4.72 -7.74
N LEU A 46 -6.26 -3.69 -6.91
CA LEU A 46 -7.11 -3.78 -5.73
C LEU A 46 -8.58 -4.07 -6.08
N VAL A 47 -9.14 -3.35 -7.06
CA VAL A 47 -10.55 -3.47 -7.47
C VAL A 47 -10.80 -4.75 -8.24
N ASN A 48 -9.85 -5.20 -9.08
CA ASN A 48 -9.98 -6.45 -9.84
C ASN A 48 -9.75 -7.70 -8.97
N GLY A 49 -9.19 -7.55 -7.76
CA GLY A 49 -8.93 -8.66 -6.84
C GLY A 49 -7.59 -9.38 -7.05
N ASP A 50 -6.85 -9.08 -8.13
CA ASP A 50 -5.55 -9.70 -8.44
C ASP A 50 -4.45 -9.29 -7.43
N ALA A 51 -4.53 -8.07 -6.88
CA ALA A 51 -3.62 -7.59 -5.84
C ALA A 51 -3.65 -8.45 -4.57
N ALA A 52 -4.86 -8.80 -4.13
CA ALA A 52 -5.06 -9.55 -2.89
C ALA A 52 -4.58 -10.99 -3.06
N LEU A 53 -4.83 -11.60 -4.23
CA LEU A 53 -4.41 -12.96 -4.53
C LEU A 53 -2.89 -13.06 -4.70
N ALA A 54 -2.25 -12.13 -5.41
CA ALA A 54 -0.80 -12.12 -5.59
C ALA A 54 -0.05 -11.83 -4.28
N ALA A 55 -0.54 -10.90 -3.46
CA ALA A 55 0.05 -10.61 -2.15
C ALA A 55 -0.11 -11.80 -1.17
N ALA A 56 -1.29 -12.43 -1.14
CA ALA A 56 -1.52 -13.64 -0.35
C ALA A 56 -0.65 -14.82 -0.81
N LEU A 57 -0.48 -14.98 -2.14
CA LEU A 57 0.37 -16.01 -2.72
C LEU A 57 1.84 -15.77 -2.38
N GLN A 58 2.37 -14.56 -2.59
CA GLN A 58 3.76 -14.23 -2.24
C GLN A 58 4.05 -14.40 -0.74
N ALA A 59 3.12 -14.01 0.13
CA ALA A 59 3.24 -14.25 1.57
C ALA A 59 3.29 -15.75 1.90
N SER A 60 2.48 -16.57 1.22
CA SER A 60 2.49 -18.04 1.41
C SER A 60 3.77 -18.72 0.89
N LEU A 61 4.40 -18.14 -0.14
CA LEU A 61 5.61 -18.70 -0.76
C LEU A 61 6.91 -18.23 -0.10
N GLY A 62 6.91 -17.02 0.49
CA GLY A 62 8.06 -16.44 1.18
C GLY A 62 8.19 -16.83 2.67
N ALA A 63 7.20 -17.52 3.24
CA ALA A 63 7.20 -17.98 4.64
C ALA A 63 7.96 -19.31 4.86
N ARG A 64 8.98 -19.61 4.05
CA ARG A 64 9.76 -20.85 4.14
C ARG A 64 11.25 -20.59 4.36
#